data_AF-A0A8D8B7S1-F1
#
_entry.id   AF-A0A8D8B7S1-F1
#
_cell.length_a   1.000
_cell.length_b   1.000
_cell.length_c   1.000
_cell.angle_alpha   90.00
_cell.angle_beta   90.00
_cell.angle_gamma   90.00
#
_symmetry.space_group_name_H-M   'P 1'
#
loop_
_entity.id
_entity.type
_entity.pdbx_description
1 polymer ?
#
loop_
_entity_poly.entity_id
_entity_poly.type
_entity_poly.pdbx_seq_one_letter_code
_entity_poly.pdbx_strand_id
1 'polypeptide(L)'
;NALQRLCIMRCLRPDRMTYAVRAFVEEKLGAKFVEARMVEFDKSFKETSSSTPVFFILSPGVDPLKDVEKLGKKMRFSTDNGNFHNVSLGQGQEVVAEGA
;
A
#
# COMPACT_ATOMS: atom_id res chain seq x y z
N ASN A 1 22.88 19.81 13.79
CA ASN A 1 23.43 18.60 14.45
C ASN A 1 22.35 17.56 14.80
N ALA A 2 21.43 17.25 13.90
CA ALA A 2 20.34 16.31 14.20
C ALA A 2 20.80 14.84 14.22
N LEU A 3 21.73 14.48 13.32
CA LEU A 3 22.32 13.14 13.28
C LEU A 3 23.14 12.85 14.54
N GLN A 4 23.97 13.78 15.00
CA GLN A 4 24.73 13.60 16.24
C GLN A 4 23.79 13.41 17.45
N ARG A 5 22.70 14.18 17.53
CA ARG A 5 21.66 13.97 18.58
C ARG A 5 21.04 12.58 18.50
N LEU A 6 20.77 12.07 17.30
CA LEU A 6 20.25 10.71 17.10
C LEU A 6 21.26 9.64 17.56
N CYS A 7 22.55 9.81 17.25
CA CYS A 7 23.61 8.92 17.73
C CYS A 7 23.69 8.91 19.26
N ILE A 8 23.63 10.09 19.91
CA ILE A 8 23.63 10.19 21.37
C ILE A 8 22.40 9.49 21.97
N MET A 9 21.21 9.72 21.41
CA MET A 9 19.98 9.04 21.83
C MET A 9 20.09 7.52 21.70
N ARG A 10 20.72 7.01 20.64
CA ARG A 10 20.92 5.58 20.43
C ARG A 10 21.80 4.93 21.50
N CYS A 11 22.79 5.67 22.00
CA CYS A 11 23.69 5.21 23.07
C CYS A 11 23.03 5.27 24.45
N LEU A 12 22.21 6.31 24.73
CA LEU A 12 21.67 6.55 26.07
C LEU A 12 20.27 5.99 26.29
N ARG A 13 19.40 6.01 25.27
CA ARG A 13 17.98 5.60 25.33
C ARG A 13 17.54 4.87 24.06
N PRO A 14 18.02 3.64 23.83
CA PRO A 14 17.64 2.85 22.66
C PRO A 14 16.12 2.58 22.60
N ASP A 15 15.42 2.59 23.73
CA ASP A 15 13.97 2.44 23.85
C ASP A 15 13.17 3.57 23.17
N ARG A 16 13.78 4.75 22.99
CA ARG A 16 13.13 5.93 22.38
C ARG A 16 13.46 6.12 20.90
N MET A 17 14.16 5.16 20.29
CA MET A 17 14.68 5.35 18.94
C MET A 17 13.60 5.55 17.87
N THR A 18 12.45 4.88 17.97
CA THR A 18 11.35 5.06 17.01
C THR A 18 10.89 6.53 16.95
N TYR A 19 10.74 7.18 18.11
CA TYR A 19 10.37 8.59 18.18
C TYR A 19 11.51 9.51 17.73
N ALA A 20 12.75 9.21 18.11
CA ALA A 20 13.91 10.01 17.74
C ALA A 20 14.16 9.99 16.22
N VAL A 21 14.01 8.82 15.57
CA VAL A 21 14.10 8.69 14.11
C VAL A 21 12.95 9.43 13.44
N ARG A 22 11.71 9.28 13.94
CA ARG A 22 10.57 10.04 13.42
C ARG A 22 10.85 11.55 13.42
N ALA A 23 11.27 12.10 14.56
CA ALA A 23 11.58 13.52 14.69
C ALA A 23 12.74 13.95 13.77
N PHE A 24 13.76 13.10 13.60
CA PHE A 24 14.86 13.36 12.67
C PHE A 24 14.37 13.42 11.22
N VAL A 25 13.56 12.45 10.78
CA VAL A 25 13.00 12.40 9.42
C VAL A 25 12.09 13.60 9.17
N GLU A 26 11.26 13.96 10.15
CA GLU A 26 10.41 15.15 10.09
C GLU A 26 11.22 16.44 9.96
N GLU A 27 12.28 16.61 10.75
CA GLU A 27 13.18 17.78 10.66
C GLU A 27 13.88 17.88 9.29
N LYS A 28 14.24 16.73 8.68
CA LYS A 28 15.05 16.70 7.45
C LYS A 28 14.25 16.66 6.16
N LEU A 29 13.14 15.94 6.14
CA LEU A 29 12.34 15.68 4.95
C LEU A 29 10.94 16.31 5.03
N GLY A 30 10.49 16.65 6.24
CA GLY A 30 9.18 17.24 6.51
C GLY A 30 8.15 16.23 7.04
N ALA A 31 7.09 16.75 7.66
CA ALA A 31 6.05 15.98 8.34
C ALA A 31 5.37 14.92 7.44
N LYS A 32 5.23 15.21 6.14
CA LYS A 32 4.62 14.29 5.16
C LYS A 32 5.30 12.91 5.06
N PHE A 33 6.55 12.77 5.51
CA PHE A 33 7.29 11.51 5.49
C PHE A 33 7.15 10.69 6.79
N VAL A 34 6.45 11.21 7.80
CA VAL A 34 6.18 10.52 9.07
C VAL A 34 4.71 10.45 9.42
N GLU A 35 3.87 11.23 8.75
CA GLU A 35 2.42 11.17 8.86
C GLU A 35 1.88 10.00 8.03
N ALA A 36 0.94 9.25 8.63
CA ALA A 36 0.18 8.26 7.89
C ALA A 36 -0.74 8.98 6.90
N ARG A 37 -0.58 8.71 5.61
CA ARG A 37 -1.45 9.24 4.56
C ARG A 37 -2.30 8.09 4.00
N MET A 38 -3.62 8.21 4.14
CA MET A 38 -4.54 7.41 3.34
C MET A 38 -4.50 7.94 1.90
N VAL A 39 -4.08 7.11 0.95
CA VAL A 39 -4.15 7.43 -0.46
C VAL A 39 -5.38 6.72 -1.03
N GLU A 40 -6.26 7.49 -1.65
CA GLU A 40 -7.42 6.95 -2.36
C GLU A 40 -6.95 6.03 -3.50
N PHE A 41 -7.55 4.84 -3.63
CA PHE A 41 -7.12 3.84 -4.60
C PHE A 41 -7.18 4.36 -6.05
N ASP A 42 -8.15 5.22 -6.38
CA ASP A 42 -8.30 5.80 -7.71
C ASP A 42 -7.11 6.68 -8.13
N LYS A 43 -6.46 7.35 -7.18
CA LYS A 43 -5.26 8.14 -7.42
C LYS A 43 -4.06 7.25 -7.65
N SER A 44 -3.86 6.24 -6.78
CA SER A 44 -2.78 5.27 -6.94
C SER A 44 -2.89 4.50 -8.25
N PHE A 45 -4.10 4.10 -8.66
CA PHE A 45 -4.32 3.37 -9.90
C PHE A 45 -3.86 4.13 -11.15
N LYS A 46 -3.98 5.48 -11.17
CA LYS A 46 -3.51 6.31 -12.29
C LYS A 46 -2.00 6.26 -12.50
N GLU A 47 -1.24 5.90 -11.47
CA GLU A 47 0.22 5.78 -11.51
C GLU A 47 0.67 4.35 -11.89
N THR A 48 -0.28 3.41 -12.04
CA THR A 48 0.00 2.02 -12.41
C THR A 48 0.08 1.82 -13.93
N SER A 49 0.67 0.71 -14.36
CA SER A 49 0.65 0.28 -15.76
C SER A 49 0.26 -1.20 -15.87
N SER A 50 -0.27 -1.60 -17.01
CA SER A 50 -0.63 -3.00 -17.30
C SER A 50 0.57 -3.95 -17.28
N SER A 51 1.79 -3.44 -17.46
CA SER A 51 3.02 -4.23 -17.40
C SER A 51 3.51 -4.50 -15.98
N THR A 52 2.94 -3.82 -14.97
CA THR A 52 3.39 -3.89 -13.58
C THR A 52 2.23 -4.33 -12.68
N PRO A 53 2.25 -5.58 -12.18
CA PRO A 53 1.20 -6.07 -11.30
C PRO A 53 1.07 -5.23 -10.02
N VAL A 54 -0.17 -5.04 -9.57
CA VAL A 54 -0.49 -4.33 -8.32
C VAL A 54 -0.79 -5.36 -7.23
N PHE A 55 -0.11 -5.24 -6.09
CA PHE A 55 -0.33 -6.10 -4.93
C PHE A 55 -0.95 -5.32 -3.77
N PHE A 56 -1.89 -5.95 -3.08
CA PHE A 56 -2.47 -5.43 -1.84
C PHE A 56 -1.94 -6.24 -0.65
N ILE A 57 -1.44 -5.56 0.38
CA ILE A 57 -1.06 -6.18 1.65
C ILE A 57 -2.21 -5.99 2.62
N LEU A 58 -2.82 -7.09 3.04
CA LEU A 58 -4.01 -7.07 3.88
C LEU A 58 -3.66 -7.03 5.35
N SER A 59 -4.33 -6.15 6.09
CA SER A 59 -4.52 -6.32 7.53
C SER A 59 -5.82 -7.08 7.78
N PRO A 60 -5.96 -7.80 8.90
CA PRO A 60 -7.22 -8.49 9.23
C PRO A 60 -8.43 -7.55 9.16
N GLY A 61 -9.48 -7.97 8.46
CA GLY A 61 -10.72 -7.20 8.31
C GLY A 61 -10.73 -6.15 7.20
N VAL A 62 -9.64 -5.99 6.43
CA VAL A 62 -9.58 -5.10 5.26
C VAL A 62 -9.87 -5.88 3.97
N ASP A 63 -10.78 -5.35 3.15
CA ASP A 63 -11.18 -5.94 1.86
C ASP A 63 -10.99 -4.93 0.71
N PRO A 64 -9.85 -4.99 -0.03
CA PRO A 64 -9.56 -4.07 -1.12
C PRO A 64 -10.34 -4.38 -2.40
N LEU A 65 -10.90 -5.59 -2.52
CA LEU A 65 -11.59 -6.02 -3.73
C LEU A 65 -12.79 -5.10 -4.02
N LYS A 66 -13.50 -4.66 -2.98
CA LYS A 66 -14.60 -3.70 -3.09
C LYS A 66 -14.18 -2.39 -3.74
N ASP A 67 -13.00 -1.87 -3.40
CA ASP A 67 -12.48 -0.64 -3.98
C ASP A 67 -12.06 -0.83 -5.44
N VAL A 68 -11.46 -1.98 -5.76
CA VAL A 68 -11.11 -2.38 -7.13
C VAL A 68 -12.36 -2.50 -8.00
N GLU A 69 -13.38 -3.23 -7.57
CA GLU A 69 -14.64 -3.39 -8.31
C GLU A 69 -15.38 -2.06 -8.47
N LYS A 70 -15.39 -1.22 -7.43
CA LYS A 70 -16.00 0.11 -7.50
C LYS A 70 -15.29 1.01 -8.51
N LEU A 71 -13.96 0.97 -8.57
CA LEU A 71 -13.20 1.71 -9.57
C LEU A 71 -13.42 1.12 -10.97
N GLY A 72 -13.36 -0.20 -11.10
CA GLY A 72 -13.62 -0.93 -12.35
C GLY A 72 -14.95 -0.54 -12.96
N LYS A 73 -16.04 -0.57 -12.18
CA LYS A 73 -17.38 -0.16 -12.63
C LYS A 73 -17.41 1.27 -13.19
N LYS A 74 -16.71 2.22 -12.56
CA LYS A 74 -16.59 3.60 -13.08
C LYS A 74 -15.83 3.65 -14.42
N MET A 75 -14.88 2.75 -14.61
CA MET A 75 -14.05 2.63 -15.81
C MET A 75 -14.62 1.65 -16.85
N ARG A 76 -15.82 1.10 -16.62
CA ARG A 76 -16.47 0.07 -17.46
C ARG A 76 -15.70 -1.26 -17.51
N PHE A 77 -14.90 -1.55 -16.49
CA PHE A 77 -14.38 -2.88 -16.22
C PHE A 77 -15.28 -3.58 -15.20
N SER A 78 -15.99 -4.60 -15.63
CA SER A 78 -16.89 -5.38 -14.76
C SER A 78 -17.07 -6.79 -15.31
N THR A 79 -17.48 -7.70 -14.44
CA THR A 79 -17.85 -9.07 -14.84
C THR A 79 -18.99 -9.06 -15.85
N ASP A 80 -19.97 -8.15 -15.69
CA ASP A 80 -21.08 -7.98 -16.64
C ASP A 80 -20.63 -7.58 -18.04
N ASN A 81 -19.52 -6.83 -18.15
CA ASN A 81 -18.91 -6.44 -19.42
C ASN A 81 -17.95 -7.50 -19.97
N GLY A 82 -17.75 -8.62 -19.27
CA GLY A 82 -16.87 -9.72 -19.67
C GLY A 82 -15.38 -9.36 -19.77
N ASN A 83 -14.96 -8.25 -19.14
CA ASN A 83 -13.59 -7.72 -19.21
C ASN A 83 -12.90 -7.59 -17.84
N PHE A 84 -13.49 -8.19 -16.80
CA PHE A 84 -12.94 -8.26 -15.45
C PHE A 84 -13.17 -9.66 -14.87
N HIS A 85 -12.07 -10.36 -14.62
CA HIS A 85 -12.06 -11.70 -14.05
C HIS A 85 -11.50 -11.63 -12.63
N ASN A 86 -12.26 -12.13 -11.67
CA ASN A 86 -11.84 -12.21 -10.27
C ASN A 86 -11.79 -13.68 -9.86
N VAL A 87 -10.62 -14.13 -9.43
CA VAL A 87 -10.37 -15.51 -9.01
C VAL A 87 -9.91 -15.50 -7.57
N SER A 88 -10.67 -16.16 -6.69
CA SER A 88 -10.24 -16.42 -5.32
C SER A 88 -9.39 -17.68 -5.30
N LEU A 89 -8.10 -17.54 -4.96
CA LEU A 89 -7.18 -18.68 -4.91
C LEU A 89 -7.50 -19.60 -3.72
N GLY A 90 -7.33 -20.89 -3.96
CA GLY A 90 -7.55 -21.99 -3.05
C GLY A 90 -7.09 -23.29 -3.71
N GLN A 91 -7.31 -24.42 -3.06
CA GLN A 91 -6.89 -25.71 -3.62
C GLN A 91 -7.50 -25.94 -5.01
N GLY A 92 -6.65 -26.08 -6.03
CA GLY A 92 -7.06 -26.37 -7.41
C GLY A 92 -7.51 -25.17 -8.24
N GLN A 93 -7.32 -23.93 -7.75
CA GLN A 93 -7.70 -22.71 -8.49
C GLN A 93 -6.58 -22.19 -9.40
N GLU A 94 -5.40 -22.79 -9.37
CA GLU A 94 -4.25 -22.34 -10.17
C GLU A 94 -4.56 -22.41 -11.68
N VAL A 95 -5.19 -23.50 -12.12
CA VAL A 95 -5.54 -23.71 -13.54
C VAL A 95 -6.58 -22.69 -14.03
N VAL A 96 -7.50 -22.29 -13.15
CA VAL A 96 -8.51 -21.26 -13.48
C VAL A 96 -7.85 -19.89 -13.60
N ALA A 97 -6.91 -19.58 -12.70
CA ALA A 97 -6.18 -18.31 -12.72
C ALA A 97 -5.24 -18.19 -13.93
N GLU A 98 -4.58 -19.27 -14.36
CA GLU A 98 -3.72 -19.27 -15.55
C GLU A 98 -4.50 -19.12 -16.86
N GLY A 99 -5.76 -19.58 -16.90
CA GLY A 99 -6.62 -19.52 -18.09
C GLY A 99 -7.47 -18.26 -18.21
N ALA A 100 -7.47 -17.38 -17.19
CA ALA A 100 -8.22 -16.13 -17.14
C ALA A 100 -7.43 -14.97 -17.76
#